data_AF-A0A7K3YD08-F1
#
_entry.id   AF-A0A7K3YD08-F1
#
_cell.length_a   1.000
_cell.length_b   1.000
_cell.length_c   1.000
_cell.angle_alpha   90.00
_cell.angle_beta   90.00
_cell.angle_gamma   90.00
#
_symmetry.space_group_name_H-M   'P 1'
#
loop_
_entity.id
_entity.type
_entity.pdbx_description
1 polymer ?
#
loop_
_entity_poly.entity_id
_entity_poly.type
_entity_poly.pdbx_seq_one_letter_code
_entity_poly.pdbx_strand_id
1 'polypeptide(L)'
;MKKFLIGMIAFIILFALVPSHPAQANFITGNWTSSISCINQSVTEDAAVELLFYEEGTGVKTSLGTTAIPAGKSTNFVISGLPDGAIGSVVVESSQPVTCSVDYSAETTGTKTNPYRFAAERGFDQNEIGPVMYVSQIEKDFYGWNSYIAIQNTTANPVDITIEFVDRNKISFPSLSMTVAPFANEVVLLGDVPTLPSSFIGGATVSSDDGVTPLAVSTAFYNSGVSPETSQIHAWNGSSKGSHTLYAPYIVMLYY
;
A
#
# COMPACT_ATOMS: atom_id res chain seq x y z
N MET A 1 37.59 15.60 -35.12
CA MET A 1 37.72 15.26 -33.69
C MET A 1 36.73 16.00 -32.78
N LYS A 2 36.37 17.27 -33.01
CA LYS A 2 35.37 17.99 -32.19
C LYS A 2 33.92 17.45 -32.21
N LYS A 3 33.50 16.76 -33.28
CA LYS A 3 32.14 16.18 -33.40
C LYS A 3 31.93 14.88 -32.60
N PHE A 4 33.01 14.18 -32.24
CA PHE A 4 32.95 12.96 -31.42
C PHE A 4 32.83 13.26 -29.92
N LEU A 5 33.33 14.43 -29.48
CA LEU A 5 33.30 14.83 -28.08
C LEU A 5 31.90 15.30 -27.62
N ILE A 6 31.10 15.88 -28.53
CA ILE A 6 29.75 16.38 -28.22
C ILE A 6 28.74 15.23 -28.08
N GLY A 7 28.89 14.15 -28.88
CA GLY A 7 28.06 12.95 -28.75
C GLY A 7 28.29 12.20 -27.44
N MET A 8 29.52 12.20 -26.92
CA MET A 8 29.88 11.51 -25.68
C MET A 8 29.38 12.25 -24.42
N ILE A 9 29.31 13.59 -24.45
CA ILE A 9 28.73 14.39 -23.36
C ILE A 9 27.20 14.25 -23.33
N ALA A 10 26.54 14.15 -24.49
CA ALA A 10 25.10 13.89 -24.56
C ALA A 10 24.72 12.48 -24.06
N PHE A 11 25.59 11.49 -24.25
CA PHE A 11 25.35 10.11 -23.79
C PHE A 11 25.55 9.93 -22.28
N ILE A 12 26.40 10.75 -21.65
CA ILE A 12 26.63 10.72 -20.19
C ILE A 12 25.53 11.46 -19.42
N ILE A 13 24.90 12.48 -20.01
CA ILE A 13 23.80 13.21 -19.38
C ILE A 13 22.48 12.41 -19.41
N LEU A 14 22.30 11.48 -20.36
CA LEU A 14 21.10 10.65 -20.45
C LEU A 14 21.04 9.51 -19.42
N PHE A 15 22.15 9.22 -18.72
CA PHE A 15 22.22 8.19 -17.67
C PHE A 15 22.12 8.75 -16.24
N ALA A 16 21.99 10.07 -16.07
CA ALA A 16 21.99 10.73 -14.75
C ALA A 16 20.60 11.05 -14.18
N LEU A 17 19.53 10.54 -14.80
CA LEU A 17 18.13 10.75 -14.37
C LEU A 17 17.42 9.43 -14.09
N VAL A 18 18.15 8.45 -13.55
CA VAL A 18 17.48 7.43 -12.73
C VAL A 18 17.30 8.10 -11.36
N PRO A 19 16.07 8.37 -10.89
CA PRO A 19 15.87 8.78 -9.51
C PRO A 19 16.49 7.70 -8.62
N SER A 20 17.64 8.03 -8.01
CA SER A 20 18.21 7.22 -6.98
C SER A 20 17.26 7.33 -5.79
N HIS A 21 16.34 6.38 -5.66
CA HIS A 21 15.57 6.24 -4.45
C HIS A 21 16.60 6.00 -3.34
N PRO A 22 16.70 6.89 -2.33
CA PRO A 22 17.53 6.60 -1.17
C PRO A 22 17.13 5.21 -0.66
N ALA A 23 18.12 4.44 -0.17
CA ALA A 23 17.84 3.15 0.44
C ALA A 23 16.78 3.34 1.52
N GLN A 24 15.54 2.94 1.22
CA GLN A 24 14.44 2.96 2.17
C GLN A 24 14.82 2.00 3.31
N ALA A 25 14.41 2.33 4.55
CA ALA A 25 14.41 1.37 5.63
C ALA A 25 13.77 0.09 5.12
N ASN A 26 14.30 -1.05 5.51
CA ASN A 26 13.68 -2.29 5.08
C ASN A 26 12.32 -2.39 5.78
N PHE A 27 11.26 -2.53 4.99
CA PHE A 27 10.09 -3.31 5.40
C PHE A 27 10.59 -4.64 5.99
N ILE A 28 9.79 -5.32 6.81
CA ILE A 28 10.27 -6.50 7.55
C ILE A 28 11.00 -7.46 6.60
N THR A 29 12.27 -7.73 6.90
CA THR A 29 13.15 -8.50 6.03
C THR A 29 12.53 -9.85 5.68
N GLY A 30 12.50 -10.18 4.39
CA GLY A 30 12.02 -11.47 3.89
C GLY A 30 11.58 -11.38 2.44
N ASN A 31 11.33 -12.54 1.84
CA ASN A 31 10.60 -12.61 0.58
C ASN A 31 9.11 -12.56 0.88
N TRP A 32 8.39 -11.69 0.19
CA TRP A 32 6.96 -11.47 0.38
C TRP A 32 6.20 -11.86 -0.87
N THR A 33 5.06 -12.52 -0.68
CA THR A 33 4.10 -12.80 -1.74
C THR A 33 2.74 -12.25 -1.37
N SER A 34 1.97 -11.93 -2.40
CA SER A 34 0.58 -11.53 -2.27
C SER A 34 -0.34 -12.50 -3.01
N SER A 35 -1.53 -12.70 -2.47
CA SER A 35 -2.66 -13.32 -3.16
C SER A 35 -3.88 -12.42 -3.06
N ILE A 36 -4.76 -12.49 -4.04
CA ILE A 36 -6.02 -11.74 -4.03
C ILE A 36 -7.16 -12.74 -3.94
N SER A 37 -8.13 -12.49 -3.07
CA SER A 37 -9.33 -13.31 -2.94
C SER A 37 -10.53 -12.44 -3.27
N CYS A 38 -11.35 -12.81 -4.27
CA CYS A 38 -12.53 -12.05 -4.67
C CYS A 38 -13.80 -12.90 -4.63
N ILE A 39 -14.93 -12.27 -4.28
CA ILE A 39 -16.26 -12.85 -4.37
C ILE A 39 -17.15 -12.05 -5.33
N ASN A 40 -17.82 -12.74 -6.23
CA ASN A 40 -18.85 -12.17 -7.10
C ASN A 40 -20.16 -12.02 -6.32
N GLN A 41 -20.65 -10.78 -6.20
CA GLN A 41 -21.87 -10.47 -5.47
C GLN A 41 -23.13 -10.69 -6.33
N SER A 42 -23.00 -10.79 -7.66
CA SER A 42 -24.11 -11.17 -8.52
C SER A 42 -24.50 -12.62 -8.26
N VAL A 43 -25.80 -12.87 -8.11
CA VAL A 43 -26.36 -14.22 -7.92
C VAL A 43 -26.89 -14.84 -9.22
N THR A 44 -26.82 -14.12 -10.34
CA THR A 44 -27.34 -14.57 -11.64
C THR A 44 -26.32 -14.50 -12.77
N GLU A 45 -25.31 -13.65 -12.67
CA GLU A 45 -24.35 -13.39 -13.75
C GLU A 45 -22.92 -13.69 -13.30
N ASP A 46 -22.14 -14.28 -14.19
CA ASP A 46 -20.70 -14.46 -13.97
C ASP A 46 -19.97 -13.11 -14.09
N ALA A 47 -18.96 -12.90 -13.24
CA ALA A 47 -18.12 -11.72 -13.26
C ALA A 47 -16.87 -11.98 -14.10
N ALA A 48 -16.72 -11.30 -15.24
CA ALA A 48 -15.43 -11.22 -15.91
C ALA A 48 -14.54 -10.27 -15.10
N VAL A 49 -13.39 -10.74 -14.64
CA VAL A 49 -12.45 -10.00 -13.79
C VAL A 49 -11.09 -9.93 -14.46
N GLU A 50 -10.47 -8.75 -14.47
CA GLU A 50 -9.07 -8.54 -14.84
C GLU A 50 -8.31 -7.92 -13.66
N LEU A 51 -7.10 -8.43 -13.40
CA LEU A 51 -6.18 -7.88 -12.42
C LEU A 51 -5.09 -7.07 -13.12
N LEU A 52 -5.00 -5.79 -12.81
CA LEU A 52 -4.03 -4.87 -13.41
C LEU A 52 -3.05 -4.40 -12.33
N PHE A 53 -1.80 -4.85 -12.40
CA PHE A 53 -0.71 -4.37 -11.54
C PHE A 53 -0.15 -3.05 -12.09
N TYR A 54 0.13 -2.10 -11.21
CA TYR A 54 0.83 -0.85 -11.52
C TYR A 54 2.04 -0.72 -10.61
N GLU A 55 3.22 -0.67 -11.21
CA GLU A 55 4.49 -0.53 -10.47
C GLU A 55 4.55 0.79 -9.69
N GLU A 56 5.03 0.71 -8.45
CA GLU A 56 5.22 1.85 -7.54
C GLU A 56 6.06 2.95 -8.21
N GLY A 57 5.66 4.21 -8.04
CA GLY A 57 6.34 5.40 -8.57
C GLY A 57 6.33 5.58 -10.10
N THR A 58 6.18 4.52 -10.90
CA THR A 58 6.20 4.62 -12.37
C THR A 58 4.80 4.51 -12.99
N GLY A 59 3.89 3.74 -12.38
CA GLY A 59 2.60 3.40 -12.96
C GLY A 59 2.68 2.50 -14.19
N VAL A 60 3.82 1.81 -14.40
CA VAL A 60 3.93 0.82 -15.48
C VAL A 60 2.91 -0.30 -15.24
N LYS A 61 1.98 -0.42 -16.18
CA LYS A 61 0.87 -1.37 -16.11
C LYS A 61 1.27 -2.75 -16.61
N THR A 62 1.01 -3.78 -15.81
CA THR A 62 1.12 -5.20 -16.18
C THR A 62 -0.21 -5.89 -15.93
N SER A 63 -0.80 -6.53 -16.95
CA SER A 63 -1.97 -7.39 -16.75
C SER A 63 -1.51 -8.71 -16.12
N LEU A 64 -2.15 -9.08 -15.00
CA LEU A 64 -1.92 -10.35 -14.30
C LEU A 64 -2.88 -11.45 -14.77
N GLY A 65 -3.70 -11.15 -15.78
CA GLY A 65 -4.63 -12.08 -16.42
C GLY A 65 -6.09 -11.82 -16.10
N THR A 66 -6.94 -12.53 -16.83
CA THR A 66 -8.40 -12.45 -16.75
C THR A 66 -9.00 -13.76 -16.27
N THR A 67 -10.04 -13.72 -15.46
CA THR A 67 -10.82 -14.90 -15.07
C THR A 67 -12.31 -14.60 -15.01
N ALA A 68 -13.14 -15.64 -15.08
CA ALA A 68 -14.55 -15.54 -14.75
C ALA A 68 -14.78 -16.05 -13.32
N ILE A 69 -15.45 -15.26 -12.48
CA ILE A 69 -15.93 -15.70 -11.17
C ILE A 69 -17.43 -16.02 -11.31
N PRO A 70 -17.84 -17.30 -11.16
CA PRO A 70 -19.25 -17.64 -11.33
C PRO A 70 -20.16 -16.90 -10.35
N ALA A 71 -21.43 -16.75 -10.71
CA ALA A 71 -22.43 -16.09 -9.87
C ALA A 71 -22.45 -16.63 -8.42
N GLY A 72 -22.31 -15.74 -7.44
CA GLY A 72 -22.31 -16.03 -6.00
C GLY A 72 -21.13 -16.87 -5.52
N LYS A 73 -20.06 -16.99 -6.31
CA LYS A 73 -18.84 -17.74 -5.98
C LYS A 73 -17.66 -16.82 -5.71
N SER A 74 -16.63 -17.39 -5.08
CA SER A 74 -15.35 -16.74 -4.86
C SER A 74 -14.23 -17.46 -5.61
N THR A 75 -13.14 -16.75 -5.84
CA THR A 75 -11.89 -17.31 -6.38
C THR A 75 -10.69 -16.66 -5.69
N ASN A 76 -9.58 -17.40 -5.65
CA ASN A 76 -8.29 -16.90 -5.16
C ASN A 76 -7.32 -16.82 -6.34
N PHE A 77 -6.67 -15.68 -6.47
CA PHE A 77 -5.69 -15.37 -7.50
C PHE A 77 -4.29 -15.47 -6.90
N VAL A 78 -3.46 -16.27 -7.57
CA VAL A 78 -2.02 -16.30 -7.30
C VAL A 78 -1.36 -15.26 -8.18
N ILE A 79 -0.69 -14.29 -7.58
CA ILE A 79 0.04 -13.26 -8.31
C ILE A 79 1.33 -13.90 -8.86
N SER A 80 1.51 -13.85 -10.18
CA SER A 80 2.67 -14.41 -10.86
C SER A 80 3.01 -13.57 -12.10
N GLY A 81 4.21 -13.73 -12.64
CA GLY A 81 4.66 -13.00 -13.83
C GLY A 81 5.17 -11.58 -13.57
N LEU A 82 5.32 -11.19 -12.30
CA LEU A 82 6.00 -9.96 -11.90
C LEU A 82 7.50 -10.21 -11.67
N PRO A 83 8.38 -9.22 -11.92
CA PRO A 83 9.79 -9.31 -11.55
C PRO A 83 10.00 -9.49 -10.04
N ASP A 84 11.11 -10.13 -9.65
CA ASP A 84 11.51 -10.24 -8.25
C ASP A 84 11.63 -8.85 -7.61
N GLY A 85 11.00 -8.69 -6.44
CA GLY A 85 10.98 -7.42 -5.71
C GLY A 85 10.01 -6.37 -6.26
N ALA A 86 9.09 -6.75 -7.17
CA ALA A 86 8.05 -5.84 -7.62
C ALA A 86 7.17 -5.35 -6.44
N ILE A 87 7.09 -4.04 -6.29
CA ILE A 87 6.19 -3.35 -5.37
C ILE A 87 5.26 -2.48 -6.22
N GLY A 88 3.99 -2.43 -5.87
CA GLY A 88 3.00 -1.71 -6.64
C GLY A 88 1.59 -1.86 -6.07
N SER A 89 0.64 -1.34 -6.83
CA SER A 89 -0.79 -1.46 -6.57
C SER A 89 -1.45 -2.42 -7.56
N VAL A 90 -2.66 -2.87 -7.24
CA VAL A 90 -3.51 -3.62 -8.17
C VAL A 90 -4.87 -2.92 -8.31
N VAL A 91 -5.33 -2.76 -9.54
CA VAL A 91 -6.71 -2.41 -9.86
C VAL A 91 -7.44 -3.67 -10.31
N VAL A 92 -8.56 -3.97 -9.66
CA VAL A 92 -9.45 -5.08 -10.05
C VAL A 92 -10.58 -4.50 -10.90
N GLU A 93 -10.57 -4.80 -12.20
CA GLU A 93 -11.67 -4.44 -13.09
C GLU A 93 -12.64 -5.61 -13.19
N SER A 94 -13.96 -5.34 -13.12
CA SER A 94 -14.96 -6.39 -13.23
C SER A 94 -16.25 -5.95 -13.93
N SER A 95 -16.88 -6.88 -14.64
CA SER A 95 -18.19 -6.70 -15.26
C SER A 95 -19.36 -6.77 -14.27
N GLN A 96 -19.13 -7.29 -13.05
CA GLN A 96 -20.12 -7.37 -11.98
C GLN A 96 -19.51 -6.82 -10.68
N PRO A 97 -20.33 -6.39 -9.71
CA PRO A 97 -19.82 -6.02 -8.39
C PRO A 97 -19.08 -7.19 -7.72
N VAL A 98 -17.81 -6.95 -7.37
CA VAL A 98 -16.99 -7.88 -6.59
C VAL A 98 -16.47 -7.20 -5.33
N THR A 99 -16.25 -7.98 -4.28
CA THR A 99 -15.42 -7.56 -3.15
C THR A 99 -14.17 -8.40 -3.14
N CYS A 100 -13.02 -7.76 -2.98
CA CYS A 100 -11.73 -8.43 -2.94
C CYS A 100 -10.96 -8.07 -1.67
N SER A 101 -10.10 -9.00 -1.23
CA SER A 101 -9.04 -8.75 -0.26
C SER A 101 -7.70 -9.14 -0.88
N VAL A 102 -6.66 -8.43 -0.46
CA VAL A 102 -5.27 -8.83 -0.69
C VAL A 102 -4.73 -9.39 0.62
N ASP A 103 -4.14 -10.57 0.54
CA ASP A 103 -3.37 -11.17 1.61
C ASP A 103 -1.90 -11.08 1.20
N TYR A 104 -1.03 -10.64 2.09
CA TYR A 104 0.41 -10.67 1.86
C TYR A 104 1.11 -11.36 3.03
N SER A 105 2.08 -12.19 2.68
CA SER A 105 2.76 -13.04 3.64
C SER A 105 4.23 -13.23 3.28
N ALA A 106 5.06 -13.41 4.30
CA ALA A 106 6.43 -13.83 4.08
C ALA A 106 6.44 -15.30 3.60
N GLU A 107 7.22 -15.62 2.56
CA GLU A 107 7.34 -16.96 1.94
C GLU A 107 8.06 -18.01 2.83
N THR A 108 7.96 -17.87 4.14
CA THR A 108 8.81 -18.59 5.10
C THR A 108 8.04 -19.70 5.80
N THR A 109 8.63 -20.89 5.87
CA THR A 109 8.16 -21.96 6.76
C THR A 109 8.28 -21.47 8.20
N GLY A 110 7.16 -21.19 8.87
CA GLY A 110 7.16 -20.59 10.21
C GLY A 110 8.05 -21.37 11.20
N THR A 111 9.15 -20.78 11.61
CA THR A 111 10.12 -21.30 12.58
C THR A 111 10.34 -20.29 13.72
N LYS A 112 11.03 -20.70 14.79
CA LYS A 112 11.36 -19.80 15.91
C LYS A 112 12.24 -18.61 15.52
N THR A 113 13.05 -18.73 14.49
CA THR A 113 13.96 -17.65 14.03
C THR A 113 13.48 -17.00 12.73
N ASN A 114 12.38 -17.52 12.16
CA ASN A 114 11.73 -16.97 10.98
C ASN A 114 10.23 -17.32 11.03
N PRO A 115 9.47 -16.61 11.87
CA PRO A 115 8.06 -16.92 12.15
C PRO A 115 7.15 -16.60 10.96
N TYR A 116 5.92 -17.12 10.99
CA TYR A 116 4.89 -16.69 10.05
C TYR A 116 4.59 -15.20 10.24
N ARG A 117 4.49 -14.49 9.12
CA ARG A 117 4.08 -13.10 9.05
C ARG A 117 3.09 -12.99 7.91
N PHE A 118 1.90 -12.50 8.22
CA PHE A 118 0.82 -12.34 7.26
C PHE A 118 -0.04 -11.18 7.73
N ALA A 119 -0.59 -10.46 6.76
CA ALA A 119 -1.65 -9.50 6.98
C ALA A 119 -2.55 -9.45 5.75
N ALA A 120 -3.71 -8.86 5.93
CA ALA A 120 -4.71 -8.76 4.89
C ALA A 120 -5.34 -7.37 4.91
N GLU A 121 -5.65 -6.88 3.73
CA GLU A 121 -6.34 -5.62 3.51
C GLU A 121 -7.47 -5.87 2.52
N ARG A 122 -8.58 -5.14 2.66
CA ARG A 122 -9.66 -5.20 1.67
C ARG A 122 -9.43 -4.16 0.57
N GLY A 123 -9.98 -4.42 -0.61
CA GLY A 123 -10.10 -3.40 -1.65
C GLY A 123 -11.04 -2.27 -1.22
N PHE A 124 -10.91 -1.14 -1.91
CA PHE A 124 -11.76 0.04 -1.75
C PHE A 124 -12.81 0.11 -2.87
N ASP A 125 -14.04 0.44 -2.52
CA ASP A 125 -15.03 0.90 -3.50
C ASP A 125 -14.98 2.42 -3.71
N GLN A 126 -15.66 2.92 -4.75
CA GLN A 126 -15.64 4.34 -5.13
C GLN A 126 -16.15 5.30 -4.03
N ASN A 127 -16.98 4.83 -3.10
CA ASN A 127 -17.50 5.63 -2.00
C ASN A 127 -16.59 5.65 -0.77
N GLU A 128 -15.48 4.90 -0.81
CA GLU A 128 -14.52 4.75 0.28
C GLU A 128 -13.22 5.48 0.02
N ILE A 129 -12.95 5.82 -1.24
CA ILE A 129 -11.84 6.67 -1.68
C ILE A 129 -12.24 8.15 -1.69
N GLY A 130 -11.25 9.05 -1.64
CA GLY A 130 -11.50 10.48 -1.69
C GLY A 130 -10.23 11.31 -1.77
N PRO A 131 -10.34 12.62 -2.05
CA PRO A 131 -9.17 13.52 -2.13
C PRO A 131 -8.50 13.74 -0.77
N VAL A 132 -9.15 13.35 0.33
CA VAL A 132 -8.59 13.36 1.67
C VAL A 132 -8.86 12.00 2.31
N MET A 133 -7.81 11.38 2.83
CA MET A 133 -7.84 10.08 3.49
C MET A 133 -7.24 10.19 4.89
N TYR A 134 -7.90 9.58 5.87
CA TYR A 134 -7.49 9.59 7.27
C TYR A 134 -6.96 8.22 7.69
N VAL A 135 -5.79 8.23 8.33
CA VAL A 135 -5.15 7.06 8.92
C VAL A 135 -5.20 7.19 10.43
N SER A 136 -5.88 6.26 11.09
CA SER A 136 -6.24 6.36 12.52
C SER A 136 -5.08 6.09 13.48
N GLN A 137 -4.12 5.25 13.08
CA GLN A 137 -2.98 4.90 13.91
C GLN A 137 -1.77 4.61 13.04
N ILE A 138 -0.62 5.17 13.42
CA ILE A 138 0.66 4.92 12.81
C ILE A 138 1.74 5.17 13.86
N GLU A 139 2.88 4.50 13.73
CA GLU A 139 3.97 4.58 14.70
C GLU A 139 5.35 4.54 14.06
N LYS A 140 6.30 5.16 14.75
CA LYS A 140 7.73 5.14 14.41
C LYS A 140 8.51 4.83 15.67
N ASP A 141 9.14 3.65 15.67
CA ASP A 141 9.95 3.15 16.78
C ASP A 141 9.25 3.29 18.14
N PHE A 142 7.95 2.99 18.17
CA PHE A 142 7.14 3.03 19.40
C PHE A 142 7.14 1.65 20.03
N TYR A 143 7.91 1.47 21.11
CA TYR A 143 8.15 0.14 21.71
C TYR A 143 8.65 -0.91 20.70
N GLY A 144 9.45 -0.49 19.71
CA GLY A 144 9.99 -1.35 18.67
C GLY A 144 9.06 -1.58 17.47
N TRP A 145 7.89 -0.95 17.45
CA TRP A 145 6.95 -1.02 16.33
C TRP A 145 7.14 0.13 15.34
N ASN A 146 6.92 -0.17 14.06
CA ASN A 146 6.92 0.79 12.97
C ASN A 146 5.69 0.61 12.09
N SER A 147 5.35 1.62 11.31
CA SER A 147 4.28 1.56 10.32
C SER A 147 4.76 1.84 8.91
N TYR A 148 3.93 1.46 7.95
CA TYR A 148 3.95 2.03 6.61
C TYR A 148 2.58 2.61 6.27
N ILE A 149 2.55 3.54 5.31
CA ILE A 149 1.33 4.03 4.67
C ILE A 149 1.47 3.76 3.18
N ALA A 150 0.57 2.97 2.60
CA ALA A 150 0.50 2.72 1.16
C ALA A 150 -0.60 3.60 0.56
N ILE A 151 -0.24 4.46 -0.40
CA ILE A 151 -1.12 5.49 -0.95
C ILE A 151 -1.23 5.27 -2.44
N GLN A 152 -2.42 4.93 -2.92
CA GLN A 152 -2.71 4.73 -4.33
C GLN A 152 -3.46 5.92 -4.92
N ASN A 153 -2.97 6.43 -6.04
CA ASN A 153 -3.71 7.33 -6.91
C ASN A 153 -4.69 6.50 -7.74
N THR A 154 -5.99 6.78 -7.68
CA THR A 154 -6.99 5.95 -8.38
C THR A 154 -7.36 6.50 -9.76
N THR A 155 -6.53 7.38 -10.34
CA THR A 155 -6.81 8.05 -11.61
C THR A 155 -5.70 7.87 -12.65
N ALA A 156 -5.99 8.26 -13.89
CA ALA A 156 -5.06 8.16 -15.01
C ALA A 156 -4.05 9.31 -15.12
N ASN A 157 -4.06 10.29 -14.21
CA ASN A 157 -3.12 11.41 -14.20
C ASN A 157 -2.27 11.37 -12.93
N PRO A 158 -0.98 11.73 -12.96
CA PRO A 158 -0.19 11.84 -11.75
C PRO A 158 -0.78 12.91 -10.82
N VAL A 159 -0.61 12.74 -9.52
CA VAL A 159 -1.13 13.65 -8.49
C VAL A 159 -0.06 13.92 -7.44
N ASP A 160 0.11 15.19 -7.08
CA ASP A 160 0.90 15.57 -5.91
C ASP A 160 0.06 15.40 -4.65
N ILE A 161 0.66 14.86 -3.61
CA ILE A 161 0.00 14.60 -2.34
C ILE A 161 0.79 15.22 -1.18
N THR A 162 0.06 15.52 -0.11
CA THR A 162 0.61 15.98 1.16
C THR A 162 0.13 15.08 2.30
N ILE A 163 1.06 14.64 3.15
CA ILE A 163 0.81 13.84 4.35
C ILE A 163 1.09 14.70 5.57
N GLU A 164 0.05 14.98 6.36
CA GLU A 164 0.14 15.66 7.64
C GLU A 164 0.10 14.66 8.78
N PHE A 165 0.98 14.84 9.78
CA PHE A 165 1.09 13.96 10.93
C PHE A 165 0.69 14.66 12.23
N VAL A 166 -0.04 13.95 13.08
CA VAL A 166 -0.40 14.41 14.43
C VAL A 166 -0.20 13.29 15.43
N ASP A 167 0.51 13.56 16.54
CA ASP A 167 0.71 12.54 17.58
C ASP A 167 -0.52 12.41 18.51
N ARG A 168 -0.46 11.41 19.39
CA ARG A 168 -1.47 11.18 20.46
C ARG A 168 -1.66 12.38 21.42
N ASN A 169 -0.73 13.32 21.46
CA ASN A 169 -0.78 14.53 22.29
C ASN A 169 -1.27 15.76 21.51
N LYS A 170 -1.71 15.58 20.26
CA LYS A 170 -2.19 16.64 19.35
C LYS A 170 -1.08 17.59 18.88
N ILE A 171 0.16 17.14 18.88
CA ILE A 171 1.30 17.86 18.31
C ILE A 171 1.35 17.55 16.81
N SER A 172 1.28 18.59 15.99
CA SER A 172 1.50 18.49 14.54
C SER A 172 2.99 18.46 14.21
N PHE A 173 3.36 17.63 13.24
CA PHE A 173 4.72 17.52 12.72
C PHE A 173 4.80 18.06 11.29
N PRO A 174 6.00 18.42 10.79
CA PRO A 174 6.16 18.82 9.40
C PRO A 174 5.63 17.76 8.43
N SER A 175 4.90 18.22 7.41
CA SER A 175 4.32 17.36 6.40
C SER A 175 5.37 16.73 5.48
N LEU A 176 4.97 15.65 4.82
CA LEU A 176 5.71 15.02 3.73
C LEU A 176 4.91 15.21 2.44
N SER A 177 5.58 15.59 1.35
CA SER A 177 4.95 15.72 0.03
C SER A 177 5.67 14.85 -1.00
N MET A 178 4.90 14.29 -1.93
CA MET A 178 5.41 13.44 -3.01
C MET A 178 4.39 13.38 -4.16
N THR A 179 4.81 12.87 -5.32
CA THR A 179 3.94 12.65 -6.47
C THR A 179 3.64 11.17 -6.60
N VAL A 180 2.36 10.82 -6.80
CA VAL A 180 1.93 9.43 -7.06
C VAL A 180 1.54 9.28 -8.53
N ALA A 181 2.22 8.37 -9.23
CA ALA A 181 1.96 8.08 -10.64
C ALA A 181 0.52 7.55 -10.89
N PRO A 182 0.01 7.64 -12.14
CA PRO A 182 -1.32 7.12 -12.49
C PRO A 182 -1.54 5.67 -12.05
N PHE A 183 -2.63 5.41 -11.34
CA PHE A 183 -3.03 4.10 -10.79
C PHE A 183 -2.03 3.41 -9.84
N ALA A 184 -0.79 3.86 -9.78
CA ALA A 184 0.29 3.38 -8.93
C ALA A 184 0.05 3.73 -7.46
N ASN A 185 0.89 3.15 -6.61
CA ASN A 185 1.05 3.59 -5.23
C ASN A 185 2.41 4.26 -4.98
N GLU A 186 2.51 4.79 -3.78
CA GLU A 186 3.72 5.13 -3.05
C GLU A 186 3.62 4.55 -1.63
N VAL A 187 4.66 3.87 -1.16
CA VAL A 187 4.75 3.29 0.18
C VAL A 187 5.70 4.12 1.04
N VAL A 188 5.12 4.78 2.04
CA VAL A 188 5.87 5.58 3.01
C VAL A 188 6.15 4.75 4.25
N LEU A 189 7.40 4.34 4.42
CA LEU A 189 7.87 3.71 5.65
C LEU A 189 8.14 4.77 6.72
N LEU A 190 7.44 4.72 7.84
CA LEU A 190 7.59 5.74 8.89
C LEU A 190 8.97 5.75 9.52
N GLY A 191 9.67 4.61 9.48
CA GLY A 191 11.08 4.49 9.84
C GLY A 191 11.98 5.48 9.10
N ASP A 192 11.61 5.90 7.89
CA ASP A 192 12.38 6.82 7.04
C ASP A 192 11.94 8.27 7.12
N VAL A 193 10.75 8.55 7.67
CA VAL A 193 10.25 9.93 7.77
C VAL A 193 11.11 10.70 8.77
N PRO A 194 11.94 11.66 8.33
CA PRO A 194 12.95 12.28 9.18
C PRO A 194 12.36 13.29 10.16
N THR A 195 11.16 13.79 9.86
CA THR A 195 10.45 14.80 10.65
C THR A 195 9.74 14.21 11.86
N LEU A 196 9.54 12.89 11.89
CA LEU A 196 8.91 12.18 13.00
C LEU A 196 9.97 11.72 14.01
N PRO A 197 9.78 11.96 15.32
CA PRO A 197 10.68 11.47 16.35
C PRO A 197 10.53 9.96 16.55
N SER A 198 11.57 9.30 17.08
CA SER A 198 11.40 7.96 17.67
C SER A 198 10.33 7.99 18.77
N SER A 199 9.63 6.88 18.96
CA SER A 199 8.47 6.75 19.85
C SER A 199 7.25 7.58 19.45
N PHE A 200 7.17 8.01 18.19
CA PHE A 200 5.95 8.60 17.64
C PHE A 200 4.84 7.54 17.56
N ILE A 201 3.64 7.94 17.99
CA ILE A 201 2.39 7.24 17.73
C ILE A 201 1.31 8.30 17.55
N GLY A 202 0.51 8.16 16.49
CA GLY A 202 -0.41 9.20 16.07
C GLY A 202 -1.27 8.77 14.91
N GLY A 203 -1.84 9.75 14.21
CA GLY A 203 -2.56 9.56 12.95
C GLY A 203 -1.94 10.41 11.84
N ALA A 204 -2.40 10.17 10.61
CA ALA A 204 -2.06 10.98 9.45
C ALA A 204 -3.29 11.37 8.65
N THR A 205 -3.20 12.51 7.99
CA THR A 205 -4.13 12.95 6.95
C THR A 205 -3.36 13.01 5.64
N VAL A 206 -3.80 12.25 4.64
CA VAL A 206 -3.23 12.22 3.29
C VAL A 206 -4.18 12.97 2.37
N SER A 207 -3.71 14.01 1.70
CA SER A 207 -4.52 14.84 0.82
C SER A 207 -3.92 14.88 -0.59
N SER A 208 -4.77 14.82 -1.62
CA SER A 208 -4.41 15.23 -2.97
C SER A 208 -4.33 16.75 -3.04
N ASP A 209 -3.22 17.30 -3.53
CA ASP A 209 -2.99 18.74 -3.55
C ASP A 209 -3.90 19.49 -4.54
N ASP A 210 -4.46 18.78 -5.52
CA ASP A 210 -5.49 19.32 -6.43
C ASP A 210 -6.90 19.38 -5.82
N GLY A 211 -7.07 18.81 -4.63
CA GLY A 211 -8.33 18.76 -3.88
C GLY A 211 -9.44 17.92 -4.51
N VAL A 212 -9.18 17.17 -5.59
CA VAL A 212 -10.20 16.44 -6.35
C VAL A 212 -9.82 15.01 -6.68
N THR A 213 -8.53 14.68 -6.78
CA THR A 213 -8.09 13.35 -7.17
C THR A 213 -8.31 12.35 -6.02
N PRO A 214 -9.15 11.32 -6.20
CA PRO A 214 -9.38 10.33 -5.17
C PRO A 214 -8.14 9.46 -4.93
N LEU A 215 -7.88 9.20 -3.65
CA LEU A 215 -6.83 8.34 -3.16
C LEU A 215 -7.43 7.13 -2.42
N ALA A 216 -6.78 5.98 -2.54
CA ALA A 216 -6.98 4.83 -1.66
C ALA A 216 -5.76 4.70 -0.75
N VAL A 217 -5.96 4.54 0.56
CA VAL A 217 -4.85 4.54 1.53
C VAL A 217 -5.00 3.37 2.49
N SER A 218 -4.03 2.49 2.56
CA SER A 218 -3.93 1.46 3.61
C SER A 218 -2.69 1.68 4.46
N THR A 219 -2.69 1.07 5.64
CA THR A 219 -1.59 1.16 6.59
C THR A 219 -1.44 -0.17 7.30
N ALA A 220 -0.22 -0.44 7.77
CA ALA A 220 -0.01 -1.44 8.79
C ALA A 220 0.97 -0.94 9.83
N PHE A 221 0.85 -1.46 11.05
CA PHE A 221 1.98 -1.49 11.98
C PHE A 221 2.53 -2.89 12.14
N TYR A 222 3.82 -2.96 12.36
CA TYR A 222 4.59 -4.18 12.41
C TYR A 222 5.77 -4.08 13.36
N ASN A 223 6.17 -5.24 13.89
CA ASN A 223 7.37 -5.37 14.71
C ASN A 223 8.52 -5.97 13.85
N SER A 224 9.70 -6.14 14.44
CA SER A 224 10.93 -6.54 13.75
C SER A 224 10.86 -7.85 12.95
N GLY A 225 9.90 -8.74 13.27
CA GLY A 225 9.69 -9.98 12.54
C GLY A 225 10.71 -11.08 12.83
N VAL A 226 11.65 -10.89 13.77
CA VAL A 226 12.79 -11.79 13.99
C VAL A 226 12.48 -13.00 14.88
N SER A 227 11.38 -12.95 15.65
CA SER A 227 10.92 -14.04 16.52
C SER A 227 9.39 -14.11 16.58
N PRO A 228 8.78 -15.23 17.00
CA PRO A 228 7.33 -15.34 17.17
C PRO A 228 6.70 -14.25 18.04
N GLU A 229 7.45 -13.73 19.02
CA GLU A 229 7.00 -12.67 19.91
C GLU A 229 6.99 -11.28 19.23
N THR A 230 7.63 -11.15 18.08
CA THR A 230 7.80 -9.91 17.32
C THR A 230 7.36 -10.05 15.85
N SER A 231 6.57 -11.08 15.51
CA SER A 231 6.18 -11.40 14.14
C SER A 231 4.86 -10.76 13.71
N GLN A 232 4.29 -9.91 14.54
CA GLN A 232 2.96 -9.37 14.32
C GLN A 232 2.97 -8.28 13.25
N ILE A 233 1.93 -8.31 12.42
CA ILE A 233 1.57 -7.26 11.48
C ILE A 233 0.07 -7.05 11.60
N HIS A 234 -0.34 -5.80 11.70
CA HIS A 234 -1.73 -5.42 11.79
C HIS A 234 -1.98 -4.41 10.69
N ALA A 235 -2.88 -4.74 9.76
CA ALA A 235 -3.15 -3.92 8.59
C ALA A 235 -4.62 -3.53 8.53
N TRP A 236 -4.91 -2.34 8.01
CA TRP A 236 -6.25 -1.85 7.80
C TRP A 236 -6.29 -0.69 6.80
N ASN A 237 -7.50 -0.40 6.34
CA ASN A 237 -7.79 0.67 5.40
C ASN A 237 -7.92 2.01 6.14
N GLY A 238 -7.36 3.06 5.55
CA GLY A 238 -7.73 4.44 5.85
C GLY A 238 -9.18 4.73 5.42
N SER A 239 -9.69 5.89 5.82
CA SER A 239 -11.07 6.30 5.55
C SER A 239 -11.12 7.67 4.88
N SER A 240 -11.92 7.82 3.83
CA SER A 240 -12.19 9.15 3.22
C SER A 240 -13.14 10.03 4.04
N LYS A 241 -13.89 9.41 4.95
CA LYS A 241 -14.94 10.06 5.75
C LYS A 241 -15.07 9.40 7.12
N GLY A 242 -15.50 10.19 8.09
CA GLY A 242 -15.90 9.70 9.42
C GLY A 242 -17.41 9.51 9.55
N SER A 243 -17.85 9.03 10.71
CA SER A 243 -19.26 8.95 11.10
C SER A 243 -19.40 9.28 12.59
N HIS A 244 -20.56 9.82 12.99
CA HIS A 244 -20.90 9.98 14.41
C HIS A 244 -21.12 8.65 15.13
N THR A 245 -21.34 7.56 14.38
CA THR A 245 -21.50 6.21 14.93
C THR A 245 -20.70 5.23 14.08
N LEU A 246 -19.84 4.47 14.74
CA LEU A 246 -19.03 3.41 14.15
C LEU A 246 -19.39 2.08 14.82
N TYR A 247 -19.33 1.00 14.06
CA TYR A 247 -19.63 -0.35 14.55
C TYR A 247 -18.33 -1.14 14.65
N ALA A 248 -18.01 -1.65 15.84
CA ALA A 248 -16.89 -2.55 16.07
C ALA A 248 -17.46 -3.96 16.34
N PRO A 249 -17.61 -4.81 15.31
CA PRO A 249 -18.37 -6.05 15.42
C PRO A 249 -17.71 -7.11 16.32
N TYR A 250 -16.42 -6.94 16.62
CA TYR A 250 -15.66 -7.86 17.45
C TYR A 250 -14.74 -7.07 18.38
N ILE A 251 -14.87 -7.32 19.68
CA ILE A 251 -14.01 -6.78 20.74
C ILE A 251 -13.75 -7.93 21.70
N VAL A 252 -12.49 -8.11 22.08
CA VAL A 252 -12.07 -9.12 23.05
C VAL A 252 -11.28 -8.49 24.17
N MET A 253 -11.42 -9.05 25.37
CA MET A 253 -10.66 -8.66 26.54
C MET A 253 -10.30 -9.94 27.31
N LEU A 254 -9.00 -10.21 27.47
CA LEU A 254 -8.49 -11.39 28.19
C LEU A 254 -9.07 -12.74 27.70
N TYR A 255 -9.31 -12.88 26.39
CA TYR A 255 -9.82 -14.12 25.79
C TYR A 255 -8.69 -15.14 25.63
N TYR A 256 -8.89 -16.36 26.13
CA TYR A 256 -7.94 -17.49 26.11
C TYR A 256 -8.62 -18.76 25.62
#